data_AF-A0A3A4K7B9-F1
#
_entry.id   AF-A0A3A4K7B9-F1
#
_cell.length_a   1.000
_cell.length_b   1.000
_cell.length_c   1.000
_cell.angle_alpha   90.00
_cell.angle_beta   90.00
_cell.angle_gamma   90.00
#
_symmetry.space_group_name_H-M   'P 1'
#
loop_
_entity.id
_entity.type
_entity.pdbx_description
1 polymer ?
#
loop_
_entity_poly.entity_id
_entity_poly.type
_entity_poly.pdbx_seq_one_letter_code
_entity_poly.pdbx_strand_id
1 'polypeptide(L)'
;MSGYCTPGYIAMEAAHCWVQLGRPEAALDDLQHGLENWKPGNRRDLGVGLARLAAAYAGVGQPDDAYETAGHALVIVADTRSSRTIQQLHRVTEKLTQTGYLSHARELDHTLRRTLRLPESAAPMKTRRTSEWN
;
A
#
# COMPACT_ATOMS: atom_id res chain seq x y z
N MET A 1 -0.66 -24.92 10.88
CA MET A 1 0.25 -24.20 9.95
C MET A 1 -0.27 -22.79 9.79
N SER A 2 0.55 -21.77 10.03
CA SER A 2 0.10 -20.38 9.91
C SER A 2 -0.21 -20.07 8.45
N GLY A 3 -1.51 -19.97 8.10
CA GLY A 3 -1.99 -19.67 6.75
C GLY A 3 -1.69 -18.26 6.24
N TYR A 4 -0.71 -17.59 6.85
CA TYR A 4 -0.33 -16.20 6.61
C TYR A 4 0.84 -16.06 5.64
N CYS A 5 1.75 -17.05 5.61
CA CYS A 5 2.88 -17.05 4.68
C CYS A 5 2.41 -17.56 3.30
N THR A 6 1.91 -16.64 2.48
CA THR A 6 1.47 -16.92 1.10
C THR A 6 2.55 -16.47 0.10
N PRO A 7 2.57 -17.02 -1.13
CA PRO A 7 3.49 -16.54 -2.16
C PRO A 7 3.43 -15.02 -2.39
N GLY A 8 2.22 -14.44 -2.38
CA GLY A 8 2.06 -12.98 -2.47
C GLY A 8 2.68 -12.22 -1.30
N TYR A 9 2.58 -12.74 -0.08
CA TYR A 9 3.24 -12.15 1.10
C TYR A 9 4.76 -12.20 0.98
N ILE A 10 5.32 -13.33 0.54
CA ILE A 10 6.77 -13.49 0.35
C ILE A 10 7.26 -12.53 -0.75
N ALA A 11 6.56 -12.46 -1.88
CA ALA A 11 6.89 -11.56 -2.97
C ALA A 11 6.87 -10.08 -2.51
N MET A 12 5.88 -9.71 -1.69
CA MET A 12 5.80 -8.38 -1.09
C MET A 12 7.01 -8.06 -0.17
N GLU A 13 7.49 -9.03 0.61
CA GLU A 13 8.68 -8.83 1.45
C GLU A 13 9.99 -8.84 0.64
N ALA A 14 10.10 -9.69 -0.37
CA ALA A 14 11.26 -9.72 -1.28
C ALA A 14 11.42 -8.40 -2.03
N ALA A 15 10.32 -7.85 -2.55
CA ALA A 15 10.33 -6.58 -3.26
C ALA A 15 10.73 -5.39 -2.38
N HIS A 16 10.38 -5.42 -1.08
CA HIS A 16 10.86 -4.41 -0.15
C HIS A 16 12.39 -4.42 -0.05
N CYS A 17 12.99 -5.61 0.04
CA CYS A 17 14.44 -5.76 0.03
C CYS A 17 15.03 -5.22 -1.28
N TRP A 18 14.42 -5.49 -2.44
CA TRP A 18 14.89 -4.95 -3.72
C TRP A 18 14.87 -3.43 -3.79
N VAL A 19 13.79 -2.78 -3.32
CA VAL A 19 13.74 -1.31 -3.23
C VAL A 19 14.84 -0.77 -2.31
N GLN A 20 15.08 -1.40 -1.16
CA GLN A 20 16.13 -0.99 -0.23
C GLN A 20 17.54 -1.18 -0.81
N LEU A 21 17.73 -2.19 -1.66
CA LEU A 21 18.98 -2.45 -2.38
C LEU A 21 19.16 -1.57 -3.63
N GLY A 22 18.25 -0.63 -3.91
CA GLY A 22 18.33 0.24 -5.08
C GLY A 22 18.07 -0.49 -6.41
N ARG A 23 17.33 -1.61 -6.37
CA ARG A 23 16.91 -2.38 -7.55
C ARG A 23 15.38 -2.33 -7.73
N PRO A 24 14.79 -1.15 -7.98
CA PRO A 24 13.34 -1.01 -8.03
C PRO A 24 12.69 -1.77 -9.19
N GLU A 25 13.41 -2.08 -10.26
CA GLU A 25 12.90 -2.87 -11.39
C GLU A 25 12.56 -4.30 -10.96
N ALA A 26 13.45 -4.95 -10.19
CA ALA A 26 13.18 -6.29 -9.66
C ALA A 26 12.04 -6.29 -8.63
N ALA A 27 11.86 -5.18 -7.92
CA ALA A 27 10.73 -5.02 -7.01
C ALA A 27 9.39 -4.95 -7.76
N LEU A 28 9.34 -4.30 -8.92
CA LEU A 28 8.12 -4.20 -9.73
C LEU A 28 7.64 -5.57 -10.19
N ASP A 29 8.53 -6.38 -10.78
CA ASP A 29 8.20 -7.71 -11.27
C ASP A 29 7.62 -8.60 -10.14
N ASP A 30 8.31 -8.62 -8.99
CA ASP A 30 7.89 -9.38 -7.81
C ASP A 30 6.55 -8.88 -7.25
N LEU A 31 6.34 -7.56 -7.18
CA LEU A 31 5.11 -6.99 -6.62
C LEU A 31 3.91 -7.16 -7.53
N GLN A 32 4.05 -6.98 -8.84
CA GLN A 32 2.95 -7.15 -9.78
C GLN A 32 2.44 -8.59 -9.73
N HIS A 33 3.32 -9.58 -9.87
CA HIS A 33 2.95 -11.01 -9.75
C HIS A 33 2.41 -11.36 -8.36
N GLY A 34 3.01 -10.82 -7.30
CA GLY A 34 2.59 -11.07 -5.93
C GLY A 34 1.19 -10.53 -5.62
N LEU A 35 0.84 -9.37 -6.19
CA LEU A 35 -0.45 -8.71 -6.00
C LEU A 35 -1.57 -9.34 -6.84
N GLU A 36 -1.29 -9.82 -8.05
CA GLU A 36 -2.26 -10.59 -8.86
C GLU A 36 -2.78 -11.82 -8.10
N ASN A 37 -1.91 -12.46 -7.32
CA ASN A 37 -2.21 -13.65 -6.53
C ASN A 37 -2.62 -13.35 -5.09
N TRP A 38 -2.85 -12.08 -4.74
CA TRP A 38 -3.10 -11.67 -3.37
C TRP A 38 -4.46 -12.15 -2.87
N LYS A 39 -4.47 -12.79 -1.69
CA LYS A 39 -5.73 -13.26 -1.09
C LYS A 39 -6.50 -12.09 -0.45
N PRO A 40 -7.81 -11.92 -0.72
CA PRO A 40 -8.60 -10.77 -0.28
C PRO A 40 -8.70 -10.55 1.25
N GLY A 41 -8.33 -11.54 2.05
CA GLY A 41 -8.58 -11.55 3.50
C GLY A 41 -7.75 -10.55 4.32
N ASN A 42 -6.67 -9.98 3.78
CA ASN A 42 -5.75 -9.13 4.55
C ASN A 42 -5.54 -7.75 3.92
N ARG A 43 -6.51 -6.86 4.15
CA ARG A 43 -6.50 -5.48 3.65
C ARG A 43 -5.28 -4.68 4.12
N ARG A 44 -4.83 -4.85 5.37
CA ARG A 44 -3.69 -4.07 5.91
C ARG A 44 -2.39 -4.39 5.19
N ASP A 45 -2.12 -5.68 4.96
CA ASP A 45 -0.91 -6.09 4.25
C ASP A 45 -0.99 -5.79 2.75
N LEU A 46 -2.18 -5.89 2.14
CA LEU A 46 -2.39 -5.38 0.79
C LEU A 46 -2.00 -3.90 0.69
N GLY A 47 -2.38 -3.08 1.67
CA GLY A 47 -1.98 -1.67 1.73
C GLY A 47 -0.46 -1.48 1.83
N VAL A 48 0.23 -2.32 2.60
CA VAL A 48 1.71 -2.30 2.67
C VAL A 48 2.31 -2.66 1.31
N GLY A 49 1.80 -3.69 0.64
CA GLY A 49 2.28 -4.09 -0.69
C GLY A 49 2.08 -3.02 -1.76
N LEU A 50 0.89 -2.41 -1.82
CA LEU A 50 0.60 -1.31 -2.73
C LEU A 50 1.52 -0.10 -2.49
N ALA A 51 1.75 0.28 -1.22
CA ALA A 51 2.65 1.38 -0.92
C ALA A 51 4.12 1.09 -1.29
N ARG A 52 4.56 -0.17 -1.17
CA ARG A 52 5.88 -0.60 -1.64
C ARG A 52 5.98 -0.60 -3.16
N LEU A 53 4.92 -0.99 -3.87
CA LEU A 53 4.85 -0.92 -5.34
C LEU A 53 4.93 0.52 -5.83
N ALA A 54 4.19 1.43 -5.18
CA ALA A 54 4.29 2.86 -5.45
C ALA A 54 5.72 3.39 -5.25
N ALA A 55 6.43 2.95 -4.21
CA ALA A 55 7.83 3.34 -3.98
C ALA A 55 8.77 2.79 -5.06
N ALA A 56 8.50 1.60 -5.59
CA ALA A 56 9.25 1.03 -6.72
C ALA A 56 9.03 1.85 -8.00
N TYR A 57 7.77 2.19 -8.33
CA TYR A 57 7.45 3.07 -9.46
C TYR A 57 8.14 4.45 -9.36
N ALA A 58 8.10 5.06 -8.17
CA ALA A 58 8.83 6.31 -7.94
C ALA A 58 10.34 6.14 -8.18
N GLY A 59 10.91 4.99 -7.79
CA GLY A 59 12.32 4.68 -7.96
C GLY A 59 12.77 4.47 -9.41
N VAL A 60 11.91 3.94 -10.29
CA VAL A 60 12.21 3.78 -11.73
C VAL A 60 11.86 5.01 -12.57
N GLY A 61 11.40 6.09 -11.96
CA GLY A 61 11.05 7.32 -12.67
C GLY A 61 9.64 7.34 -13.26
N GLN A 62 8.71 6.59 -12.67
CA GLN A 62 7.30 6.53 -13.06
C GLN A 62 6.41 7.19 -11.99
N PRO A 63 6.36 8.53 -11.90
CA PRO A 63 5.68 9.23 -10.82
C PRO A 63 4.15 9.14 -10.89
N ASP A 64 3.57 9.04 -12.09
CA ASP A 64 2.13 8.89 -12.28
C ASP A 64 1.65 7.53 -11.77
N ASP A 65 2.33 6.44 -12.16
CA ASP A 65 2.06 5.08 -11.67
C ASP A 65 2.27 4.97 -10.15
N ALA A 66 3.29 5.66 -9.63
CA ALA A 66 3.53 5.74 -8.18
C ALA A 66 2.36 6.41 -7.46
N TYR A 67 1.85 7.52 -7.99
CA TYR A 67 0.74 8.26 -7.38
C TYR A 67 -0.57 7.46 -7.45
N GLU A 68 -0.89 6.87 -8.60
CA GLU A 68 -2.08 6.03 -8.77
C GLU A 68 -2.05 4.83 -7.82
N THR A 69 -0.93 4.12 -7.77
CA THR A 69 -0.75 2.96 -6.89
C THR A 69 -0.82 3.36 -5.40
N ALA A 70 -0.23 4.49 -5.04
CA ALA A 70 -0.33 5.04 -3.68
C ALA A 70 -1.78 5.42 -3.32
N GLY A 71 -2.59 5.84 -4.30
CA GLY A 71 -4.03 6.06 -4.16
C GLY A 71 -4.78 4.83 -3.64
N HIS A 72 -4.47 3.63 -4.15
CA HIS A 72 -5.07 2.39 -3.65
C HIS A 72 -4.68 2.09 -2.20
N ALA A 73 -3.42 2.35 -1.82
CA ALA A 73 -2.98 2.23 -0.44
C ALA A 73 -3.67 3.26 0.48
N LEU A 74 -3.92 4.49 0.00
CA LEU A 74 -4.66 5.52 0.73
C LEU A 74 -6.11 5.12 1.03
N VAL A 75 -6.79 4.44 0.10
CA VAL A 75 -8.13 3.88 0.35
C VAL A 75 -8.11 2.89 1.52
N ILE A 76 -7.07 2.06 1.60
CA ILE A 76 -6.88 1.11 2.70
C ILE A 76 -6.55 1.84 4.01
N VAL A 77 -5.76 2.91 3.97
CA VAL A 77 -5.47 3.75 5.16
C VAL A 77 -6.75 4.40 5.70
N ALA A 78 -7.62 4.90 4.82
CA ALA A 78 -8.89 5.51 5.20
C ALA A 78 -9.77 4.55 6.03
N ASP A 79 -9.76 3.26 5.64
CA ASP A 79 -10.58 2.19 6.22
C ASP A 79 -9.92 1.50 7.43
N THR A 80 -8.58 1.36 7.44
CA THR A 80 -7.91 0.49 8.43
C THR A 80 -7.01 1.21 9.41
N ARG A 81 -6.65 2.47 9.12
CA ARG A 81 -5.67 3.29 9.86
C ARG A 81 -4.34 2.58 10.13
N SER A 82 -3.94 1.70 9.22
CA SER A 82 -2.70 0.92 9.33
C SER A 82 -1.48 1.84 9.42
N SER A 83 -0.85 1.91 10.59
CA SER A 83 0.40 2.67 10.82
C SER A 83 1.53 2.22 9.90
N ARG A 84 1.62 0.91 9.63
CA ARG A 84 2.60 0.35 8.68
C ARG A 84 2.40 0.89 7.27
N THR A 85 1.15 0.97 6.81
CA THR A 85 0.84 1.48 5.47
C THR A 85 1.13 2.98 5.38
N ILE A 86 0.77 3.75 6.41
CA ILE A 86 1.08 5.19 6.51
C ILE A 86 2.59 5.42 6.43
N GLN A 87 3.38 4.65 7.16
CA GLN A 87 4.85 4.74 7.12
C GLN A 87 5.40 4.45 5.72
N GLN A 88 4.87 3.45 5.02
CA GLN A 88 5.29 3.18 3.65
C GLN A 88 4.89 4.30 2.68
N LEU A 89 3.71 4.91 2.84
CA LEU A 89 3.31 6.06 2.02
C LEU A 89 4.23 7.27 2.21
N HIS A 90 4.73 7.52 3.43
CA HIS A 90 5.77 8.54 3.63
C HIS A 90 7.05 8.23 2.87
N ARG A 91 7.45 6.95 2.78
CA ARG A 91 8.60 6.54 1.96
C ARG A 91 8.38 6.77 0.47
N VAL A 92 7.15 6.65 -0.02
CA VAL A 92 6.81 7.01 -1.41
C VAL A 92 7.05 8.50 -1.63
N THR A 93 6.55 9.36 -0.73
CA THR A 93 6.79 10.81 -0.78
C THR A 93 8.29 11.15 -0.75
N GLU A 94 9.06 10.49 0.11
CA GLU A 94 10.52 10.65 0.18
C GLU A 94 11.18 10.24 -1.13
N LYS A 95 10.80 9.10 -1.70
CA LYS A 95 11.35 8.59 -2.96
C LYS A 95 11.06 9.51 -4.13
N LEU A 96 9.81 9.97 -4.27
CA LEU A 96 9.41 10.96 -5.28
C LEU A 96 10.19 12.26 -5.14
N THR A 97 10.46 12.69 -3.91
CA THR A 97 11.29 13.87 -3.64
C THR A 97 12.74 13.65 -4.09
N GLN A 98 13.33 12.49 -3.75
CA GLN A 98 14.71 12.14 -4.11
C GLN A 98 14.92 12.02 -5.62
N THR A 99 13.91 11.55 -6.37
CA THR A 99 13.97 11.41 -7.83
C THR A 99 13.53 12.67 -8.59
N GLY A 100 13.20 13.76 -7.89
CA GLY A 100 12.91 15.07 -8.48
C GLY A 100 11.43 15.35 -8.80
N TYR A 101 10.50 14.44 -8.47
CA TYR A 101 9.05 14.60 -8.70
C TYR A 101 8.34 15.30 -7.54
N LEU A 102 8.74 16.55 -7.28
CA LEU A 102 8.26 17.33 -6.12
C LEU A 102 6.76 17.61 -6.14
N SER A 103 6.14 17.75 -7.31
CA SER A 103 4.68 17.93 -7.44
C SER A 103 3.92 16.72 -6.91
N HIS A 104 4.25 15.53 -7.39
CA HIS A 104 3.64 14.27 -6.97
C HIS A 104 3.88 13.99 -5.49
N ALA A 105 5.08 14.28 -4.99
CA ALA A 105 5.40 14.14 -3.57
C ALA A 105 4.49 15.01 -2.68
N ARG A 106 4.30 16.29 -3.05
CA ARG A 106 3.43 17.22 -2.31
C ARG A 106 1.96 16.83 -2.39
N GLU A 107 1.51 16.42 -3.56
CA GLU A 107 0.13 15.99 -3.76
C GLU A 107 -0.19 14.74 -2.94
N LEU A 108 0.74 13.77 -2.93
CA LEU A 108 0.60 12.56 -2.11
C LEU A 108 0.59 12.89 -0.61
N ASP A 109 1.51 13.73 -0.13
CA ASP A 109 1.55 14.15 1.28
C ASP A 109 0.26 14.90 1.69
N HIS A 110 -0.23 15.80 0.83
CA HIS A 110 -1.49 16.50 1.05
C HIS A 110 -2.67 15.52 1.17
N THR A 111 -2.77 14.58 0.23
CA THR A 111 -3.84 13.60 0.21
C THR A 111 -3.77 12.66 1.41
N LEU A 112 -2.58 12.20 1.79
CA LEU A 112 -2.38 11.39 3.00
C LEU A 112 -2.84 12.14 4.26
N ARG A 113 -2.41 13.39 4.44
CA ARG A 113 -2.85 14.22 5.59
C ARG A 113 -4.36 14.40 5.61
N ARG A 114 -4.98 14.64 4.45
CA ARG A 114 -6.44 14.76 4.34
C ARG A 114 -7.13 13.47 4.76
N THR A 115 -6.68 12.31 4.24
CA THR A 115 -7.22 11.00 4.58
C THR A 115 -7.15 10.72 6.07
N LEU A 116 -6.05 11.10 6.73
CA LEU A 116 -5.88 10.90 8.18
C LEU A 116 -6.75 11.84 9.03
N ARG A 117 -7.12 13.02 8.52
CA ARG A 117 -7.96 14.00 9.22
C ARG A 117 -9.45 13.69 9.14
N LEU A 118 -9.90 13.05 8.07
CA LEU A 118 -11.29 12.60 7.99
C LEU A 118 -11.55 11.64 9.17
N PRO A 119 -12.72 11.67 9.82
CA PRO A 119 -13.08 10.59 10.75
C PRO A 119 -13.01 9.26 10.00
N GLU A 120 -12.71 8.16 10.70
CA GLU A 120 -12.89 6.82 10.12
C GLU A 120 -14.31 6.79 9.55
N SER A 121 -14.42 6.68 8.22
CA SER A 121 -15.73 6.59 7.58
C SER A 121 -16.47 5.51 8.34
N ALA A 122 -17.62 5.84 8.91
CA ALA A 122 -18.46 4.90 9.61
C ALA A 122 -18.85 3.80 8.62
N ALA A 123 -17.99 2.79 8.49
CA ALA A 123 -18.32 1.56 7.80
C ALA A 123 -19.60 1.05 8.47
N PRO A 124 -20.59 0.60 7.68
CA PRO A 124 -21.90 0.30 8.21
C PRO A 124 -21.74 -0.66 9.38
N MET A 125 -22.25 -0.24 10.54
CA MET A 125 -22.50 -1.08 11.70
C MET A 125 -23.09 -2.38 11.15
N LYS A 126 -22.29 -3.46 11.13
CA LYS A 126 -22.75 -4.77 10.68
C LYS A 126 -23.98 -5.07 11.51
N THR A 127 -25.14 -4.98 10.89
CA THR A 127 -26.42 -5.34 11.48
C THR A 127 -26.20 -6.64 12.19
N ARG A 128 -26.44 -6.64 13.51
CA ARG A 128 -26.57 -7.86 14.29
C ARG A 128 -27.56 -8.75 13.54
N ARG A 129 -27.06 -9.74 12.81
CA ARG A 129 -27.85 -10.93 12.53
C ARG A 129 -27.79 -11.77 13.79
N THR A 130 -28.75 -11.47 14.67
CA THR A 130 -29.48 -12.49 15.42
C THR A 130 -29.97 -13.59 14.46
N SER A 131 -30.30 -14.75 15.05
CA SER A 131 -30.87 -15.97 14.45
C SER A 131 -29.83 -16.89 13.80
N GLU A 132 -29.40 -17.97 14.44
CA GLU A 132 -30.15 -19.20 14.75
C GLU A 132 -29.42 -20.33 14.00
N TRP A 133 -28.72 -21.17 14.73
CA TRP A 133 -28.42 -22.54 14.31
C TRP A 133 -28.55 -23.41 15.58
N ASN A 134 -29.78 -23.90 15.76
CA ASN A 134 -30.00 -25.27 16.24
C ASN A 134 -29.36 -26.25 15.25
#